data_AF-A0A660WU90-F1
#
_entry.id   AF-A0A660WU90-F1
#
_cell.length_a   1.000
_cell.length_b   1.000
_cell.length_c   1.000
_cell.angle_alpha   90.00
_cell.angle_beta   90.00
_cell.angle_gamma   90.00
#
_symmetry.space_group_name_H-M   'P 1'
#
loop_
_entity.id
_entity.type
_entity.pdbx_description
1 polymer ?
#
loop_
_entity_poly.entity_id
_entity_poly.type
_entity_poly.pdbx_seq_one_letter_code
_entity_poly.pdbx_strand_id
1 'polypeptide(L)'
;MEKENEIFQGRIKDFSRWGIRCIFDNFDFSEKEIVNFKIQRPNRDIFIPFRGEIVWKKETEEGWEVGINIKNLLSSVKSEILEFCYQNWVRSFQ
;
A
#
# COMPACT_ATOMS: atom_id res chain seq x y z
N MET A 1 18.43 -21.21 -3.89
CA MET A 1 17.67 -21.10 -2.64
C MET A 1 16.43 -20.28 -2.97
N GLU A 2 15.30 -20.94 -3.15
CA GLU A 2 14.02 -20.26 -3.30
C GLU A 2 13.76 -19.53 -1.97
N LYS A 3 13.71 -18.19 -1.98
CA LYS A 3 13.23 -17.44 -0.81
C LYS A 3 11.81 -17.95 -0.57
N GLU A 4 11.58 -18.65 0.54
CA GLU A 4 10.23 -18.94 1.02
C GLU A 4 9.41 -17.65 0.94
N ASN A 5 8.14 -17.77 0.54
CA ASN A 5 7.22 -16.64 0.32
C ASN A 5 7.02 -15.84 1.63
N GLU A 6 7.96 -14.97 1.98
CA GLU A 6 7.81 -14.02 3.08
C GLU A 6 6.68 -13.06 2.70
N ILE A 7 5.54 -13.24 3.35
CA ILE A 7 4.41 -12.33 3.23
C ILE A 7 4.70 -11.17 4.16
N PHE A 8 5.20 -10.07 3.58
CA PHE A 8 5.33 -8.81 4.31
C PHE A 8 3.94 -8.19 4.51
N GLN A 9 3.57 -8.00 5.77
CA GLN A 9 2.36 -7.29 6.14
C GLN A 9 2.69 -5.83 6.40
N GLY A 10 1.78 -4.95 5.98
CA GLY A 10 1.93 -3.52 6.18
C GLY A 10 0.58 -2.84 6.26
N ARG A 11 0.60 -1.65 6.86
CA ARG A 11 -0.56 -0.78 7.01
C ARG A 11 -0.46 0.43 6.10
N ILE A 12 -1.57 0.78 5.46
CA ILE A 12 -1.65 1.98 4.62
C ILE A 12 -1.84 3.19 5.54
N LYS A 13 -0.96 4.18 5.42
CA LYS A 13 -1.09 5.48 6.09
C LYS A 13 -1.78 6.50 5.20
N ASP A 14 -1.43 6.53 3.91
CA ASP A 14 -2.08 7.40 2.93
C ASP A 14 -2.27 6.69 1.60
N PHE A 15 -3.35 7.08 0.92
CA PHE A 15 -3.68 6.57 -0.40
C PHE A 15 -4.03 7.72 -1.34
N SER A 16 -3.50 7.68 -2.55
CA SER A 16 -3.75 8.68 -3.59
C SER A 16 -4.03 8.00 -4.94
N ARG A 17 -4.30 8.79 -5.97
CA ARG A 17 -4.52 8.27 -7.33
C ARG A 17 -3.27 7.57 -7.90
N TRP A 18 -2.09 8.00 -7.48
CA TRP A 18 -0.81 7.60 -8.07
C TRP A 18 0.04 6.76 -7.15
N GLY A 19 -0.06 6.95 -5.84
CA GLY A 19 0.80 6.28 -4.88
C GLY A 19 0.12 5.96 -3.56
N ILE A 20 0.83 5.11 -2.80
CA ILE A 20 0.45 4.64 -1.47
C ILE A 20 1.64 4.91 -0.55
N ARG A 21 1.36 5.39 0.66
CA ARG A 21 2.32 5.45 1.76
C ARG A 21 1.97 4.35 2.76
N CYS A 22 2.90 3.42 2.96
CA CYS A 22 2.70 2.26 3.82
C CYS A 22 3.76 2.22 4.92
N ILE A 23 3.43 1.50 6.00
CA ILE A 23 4.39 1.07 7.01
C ILE A 23 4.42 -0.45 7.05
N PHE A 24 5.62 -1.02 7.00
CA PHE A 24 5.89 -2.45 7.11
C PHE A 24 6.78 -2.73 8.31
N ASP A 25 6.57 -3.87 8.99
CA ASP A 25 7.45 -4.27 10.11
C ASP A 25 8.85 -4.64 9.61
N ASN A 26 8.93 -5.37 8.49
CA ASN A 26 10.16 -5.71 7.79
C ASN A 26 10.02 -5.34 6.30
N PHE A 27 11.06 -4.78 5.69
CA PHE A 27 11.03 -4.37 4.29
C PHE A 27 12.41 -4.38 3.62
N ASP A 28 12.66 -5.38 2.77
CA ASP A 28 13.97 -5.61 2.14
C ASP A 28 14.02 -5.22 0.64
N PHE A 29 12.95 -4.63 0.09
CA PHE A 29 12.95 -4.20 -1.31
C PHE A 29 13.72 -2.90 -1.51
N SER A 30 14.36 -2.75 -2.66
CA SER A 30 15.15 -1.55 -3.01
C SER A 30 14.30 -0.49 -3.70
N GLU A 31 14.76 0.77 -3.69
CA GLU A 31 14.15 1.81 -4.51
C GLU A 31 14.23 1.46 -6.00
N LYS A 32 13.22 1.88 -6.77
CA LYS A 32 12.97 1.56 -8.18
C LYS A 32 12.62 0.10 -8.47
N GLU A 33 12.63 -0.77 -7.45
CA GLU A 33 12.21 -2.15 -7.59
C GLU A 33 10.70 -2.23 -7.85
N ILE A 34 10.29 -3.13 -8.75
CA ILE A 34 8.88 -3.41 -9.05
C ILE A 34 8.46 -4.66 -8.28
N VAL A 35 7.56 -4.47 -7.32
CA VAL A 35 7.11 -5.51 -6.39
C VAL A 35 5.64 -5.85 -6.65
N ASN A 36 5.30 -7.13 -6.50
CA ASN A 36 3.90 -7.58 -6.52
C ASN A 36 3.31 -7.45 -5.12
N PHE A 37 2.31 -6.60 -4.99
CA PHE A 37 1.58 -6.37 -3.74
C PHE A 37 0.18 -6.94 -3.81
N LYS A 38 -0.44 -7.09 -2.64
CA LYS A 38 -1.88 -7.30 -2.49
C LYS A 38 -2.42 -6.22 -1.57
N ILE A 39 -3.53 -5.58 -1.95
CA ILE A 39 -4.21 -4.58 -1.15
C ILE A 39 -5.57 -5.09 -0.70
N GLN A 40 -5.89 -4.94 0.59
CA GLN A 40 -7.21 -5.26 1.11
C GLN A 40 -8.21 -4.19 0.67
N ARG A 41 -9.38 -4.62 0.19
CA ARG A 41 -10.48 -3.70 -0.11
C ARG A 41 -11.08 -3.16 1.20
N PRO A 42 -11.53 -1.90 1.25
CA PRO A 42 -12.16 -1.36 2.45
C PRO A 42 -13.38 -2.18 2.87
N ASN A 43 -13.48 -2.52 4.15
CA ASN A 43 -14.59 -3.28 4.75
C ASN A 43 -14.84 -4.67 4.13
N ARG A 44 -13.83 -5.27 3.48
CA ARG A 44 -13.96 -6.60 2.87
C ARG A 44 -12.69 -7.41 3.12
N ASP A 45 -12.85 -8.69 3.40
CA ASP A 45 -11.71 -9.62 3.49
C ASP A 45 -11.29 -10.13 2.10
N ILE A 46 -11.12 -9.19 1.16
CA ILE A 46 -10.76 -9.47 -0.23
C ILE A 46 -9.51 -8.68 -0.55
N PHE A 47 -8.47 -9.40 -0.95
CA PHE A 47 -7.19 -8.84 -1.37
C PHE A 47 -7.07 -8.82 -2.88
N ILE A 48 -6.72 -7.66 -3.44
CA ILE A 48 -6.55 -7.46 -4.88
C ILE A 48 -5.08 -7.31 -5.19
N PRO A 49 -4.52 -8.10 -6.13
CA PRO A 49 -3.13 -7.95 -6.53
C PRO A 49 -2.91 -6.66 -7.32
N PHE A 50 -1.75 -6.03 -7.16
CA PHE A 50 -1.28 -4.94 -8.01
C PHE A 50 0.25 -4.92 -8.08
N ARG A 51 0.80 -4.27 -9.12
CA ARG A 51 2.24 -3.97 -9.19
C ARG A 51 2.51 -2.56 -8.69
N GLY A 52 3.52 -2.43 -7.85
CA GLY A 52 4.00 -1.16 -7.31
C GLY A 52 5.49 -1.00 -7.52
N GLU A 53 5.94 0.22 -7.80
CA GLU A 53 7.35 0.60 -7.82
C GLU A 53 7.70 1.28 -6.50
N ILE A 54 8.79 0.87 -5.86
CA ILE A 54 9.27 1.53 -4.64
C ILE A 54 9.90 2.86 -5.01
N VAL A 55 9.32 3.97 -4.55
CA VAL A 55 9.82 5.33 -4.87
C VAL A 55 10.85 5.78 -3.85
N TRP A 56 10.59 5.48 -2.58
CA TRP A 56 11.45 5.80 -1.45
C TRP A 56 11.15 4.85 -0.30
N LYS A 57 12.14 4.62 0.57
CA LYS A 57 11.94 3.95 1.87
C LYS A 57 12.77 4.63 2.95
N LYS A 58 12.26 4.63 4.18
CA LYS A 58 13.01 5.07 5.36
C LYS A 58 12.61 4.24 6.57
N GLU A 59 13.60 3.95 7.41
CA GLU A 59 13.35 3.33 8.71
C GLU A 59 12.86 4.41 9.69
N THR A 60 11.84 4.06 10.49
CA THR A 60 11.23 4.92 11.50
C THR A 60 11.00 4.11 12.77
N GLU A 61 10.61 4.77 13.86
CA GLU A 61 10.24 4.08 15.11
C GLU A 61 9.03 3.13 14.93
N GLU A 62 8.16 3.37 13.92
CA GLU A 62 7.00 2.53 13.62
C GLU A 62 7.32 1.36 12.66
N GLY A 63 8.57 1.25 12.19
CA GLY A 63 8.99 0.32 11.14
C GLY A 63 9.39 1.03 9.85
N TRP A 64 9.36 0.32 8.72
CA TRP A 64 9.74 0.84 7.41
C TRP A 64 8.60 1.62 6.77
N GLU A 65 8.75 2.94 6.70
CA GLU A 65 7.85 3.79 5.94
C GLU A 65 8.27 3.80 4.47
N VAL A 66 7.34 3.49 3.57
CA VAL A 66 7.61 3.24 2.15
C VAL A 66 6.61 3.99 1.28
N GLY A 67 7.14 4.70 0.28
CA GLY A 67 6.35 5.27 -0.81
C GLY A 67 6.30 4.34 -2.01
N ILE A 68 5.11 3.99 -2.45
CA ILE A 68 4.89 3.06 -3.58
C ILE A 68 4.14 3.80 -4.69
N ASN A 69 4.66 3.78 -5.91
CA ASN A 69 3.97 4.24 -7.12
C ASN A 69 3.15 3.09 -7.73
N ILE A 70 1.85 3.30 -7.91
CA ILE A 70 0.90 2.30 -8.39
C ILE A 70 1.02 2.17 -9.91
N LYS A 71 1.32 0.96 -10.42
CA LYS A 71 1.36 0.70 -11.87
C LYS A 71 0.05 0.10 -12.40
N ASN A 72 -0.47 -0.96 -11.76
CA ASN A 72 -1.57 -1.77 -12.32
C ASN A 72 -2.65 -2.13 -11.28
N LEU A 73 -3.18 -1.16 -10.54
CA LEU A 73 -4.35 -1.37 -9.68
C LEU A 73 -5.64 -1.11 -10.47
N LEU A 74 -6.62 -2.02 -10.37
CA LEU A 74 -7.93 -1.89 -11.00
C LEU A 74 -8.56 -0.53 -10.64
N SER A 75 -9.08 0.18 -11.65
CA SER A 75 -9.66 1.51 -11.48
C SER A 75 -10.85 1.50 -10.52
N SER A 76 -11.70 0.48 -10.58
CA SER A 76 -12.85 0.31 -9.66
C SER A 76 -12.42 0.18 -8.21
N VAL A 77 -11.36 -0.60 -7.93
CA VAL A 77 -10.80 -0.79 -6.59
C VAL A 77 -10.12 0.49 -6.11
N LYS A 78 -9.39 1.18 -7.00
CA LYS A 78 -8.76 2.46 -6.69
C LYS A 78 -9.82 3.52 -6.30
N SER A 79 -10.90 3.62 -7.06
CA SER A 79 -12.01 4.54 -6.75
C SER A 79 -12.69 4.20 -5.43
N GLU A 80 -12.92 2.91 -5.15
CA GLU A 80 -13.50 2.46 -3.87
C GLU A 80 -12.63 2.86 -2.67
N ILE A 81 -11.30 2.68 -2.75
CA ILE A 81 -10.39 3.07 -1.67
C ILE A 81 -10.37 4.60 -1.51
N LEU A 82 -10.31 5.35 -2.61
CA LEU A 82 -10.32 6.82 -2.55
C LEU A 82 -11.62 7.35 -1.94
N GLU A 83 -12.77 6.79 -2.31
CA GLU A 83 -14.06 7.14 -1.73
C GLU A 83 -14.07 6.82 -0.22
N PHE A 84 -13.57 5.64 0.17
CA PHE A 84 -13.44 5.29 1.58
C PHE A 84 -12.56 6.28 2.35
N CYS A 85 -11.39 6.66 1.82
CA CYS A 85 -10.53 7.66 2.44
C CYS A 85 -11.24 9.02 2.58
N TYR A 86 -11.94 9.46 1.53
CA TYR A 86 -12.69 10.72 1.53
C TYR A 86 -13.80 10.71 2.60
N GLN A 87 -14.61 9.66 2.66
CA GLN A 87 -15.69 9.54 3.65
C GLN A 87 -15.18 9.54 5.08
N ASN A 88 -14.06 8.86 5.36
CA ASN A 88 -13.44 8.88 6.70
C ASN A 88 -12.88 10.25 7.04
N TRP A 89 -12.27 10.94 6.08
CA TRP A 89 -11.77 12.30 6.27
C TRP A 89 -12.91 13.26 6.60
N VAL A 90 -14.00 13.26 5.83
CA VAL A 90 -15.18 14.12 6.10
C VAL A 90 -15.75 13.87 7.50
N ARG A 91 -15.84 12.61 7.93
CA ARG A 91 -16.34 12.24 9.27
C ARG A 91 -15.46 12.76 10.41
N SER A 92 -14.16 12.96 10.21
CA SER A 92 -13.29 13.52 11.25
C SER A 92 -13.52 14.99 11.57
N PHE A 93 -14.36 15.68 10.79
CA PHE A 93 -14.77 17.08 11.01
C PHE A 93 -16.22 17.20 11.52
N GLN A 94 -16.90 16.08 11.78
CA GLN A 94 -18.25 16.04 12.37
C GLN A 94 -18.17 15.67 13.84
#